data_AF-A0AAV4SKG6-F1
#
_entry.id   AF-A0AAV4SKG6-F1
#
_cell.length_a   1.000
_cell.length_b   1.000
_cell.length_c   1.000
_cell.angle_alpha   90.00
_cell.angle_beta   90.00
_cell.angle_gamma   90.00
#
_symmetry.space_group_name_H-M   'P 1'
#
loop_
_entity.id
_entity.type
_entity.pdbx_description
1 polymer ?
#
loop_
_entity_poly.entity_id
_entity_poly.type
_entity_poly.pdbx_seq_one_letter_code
_entity_poly.pdbx_strand_id
1 'polypeptide(L)'
;MLHSSLPKVDDQMKLLQQSWSDMLILDHLHQRLHNGLPEEITMSNGQKFSMVNLALLGVSNMAEQLNIVSARLQELKFDAVDYICLKFLLLLNPEARTLSNVKLVADAYERTQQALMEYPPLLSTTQRKVYTTAWFIA
;
A
#
# COMPACT_ATOMS: atom_id res chain seq x y z
N MET A 1 -1.70 17.21 26.10
CA MET A 1 -1.45 15.74 26.06
C MET A 1 -1.58 15.16 24.63
N LEU A 2 -1.14 15.88 23.58
CA LEU A 2 -1.27 15.45 22.17
C LEU A 2 0.10 15.16 21.49
N HIS A 3 1.20 15.17 22.26
CA HIS A 3 2.56 14.95 21.75
C HIS A 3 3.07 13.51 21.91
N SER A 4 2.25 12.60 22.44
CA SER A 4 2.64 11.21 22.73
C SER A 4 2.08 10.18 21.75
N SER A 5 1.30 10.60 20.75
CA SER A 5 0.52 9.68 19.89
C SER A 5 1.21 9.31 18.58
N LEU A 6 2.25 10.03 18.18
CA LEU A 6 2.99 9.80 16.93
C LEU A 6 4.38 9.23 17.26
N PRO A 7 4.91 8.30 16.45
CA PRO A 7 6.32 7.92 16.55
C PRO A 7 7.18 9.17 16.47
N LYS A 8 8.27 9.23 17.25
CA LYS A 8 9.23 10.33 17.12
C LYS A 8 9.71 10.42 15.67
N VAL A 9 10.11 11.61 15.23
CA VAL A 9 10.56 11.84 13.83
C VAL A 9 11.61 10.81 13.41
N ASP A 10 12.54 10.45 14.29
CA ASP A 10 13.54 9.41 14.03
C ASP A 10 12.94 8.04 13.70
N ASP A 11 11.87 7.64 14.41
CA ASP A 11 11.16 6.39 14.14
C ASP A 11 10.38 6.48 12.83
N GLN A 12 9.75 7.62 12.54
CA GLN A 12 9.07 7.84 11.26
C GLN A 12 10.05 7.73 10.09
N MET A 13 11.25 8.31 10.21
CA MET A 13 12.29 8.21 9.19
C MET A 13 12.74 6.77 8.99
N LYS A 14 12.92 5.99 10.07
CA LYS A 14 13.30 4.57 9.98
C LYS A 14 12.22 3.73 9.30
N LEU A 15 10.96 3.92 9.68
CA LEU A 15 9.82 3.22 9.09
C LEU A 15 9.73 3.51 7.59
N LEU A 16 9.87 4.78 7.18
CA LEU A 16 9.89 5.17 5.77
C LEU A 16 11.10 4.59 5.02
N GLN A 17 12.29 4.66 5.60
CA GLN A 17 13.52 4.13 4.98
C GLN A 17 13.45 2.62 4.70
N GLN A 18 12.67 1.88 5.49
CA GLN A 18 12.49 0.45 5.29
C GLN A 18 11.37 0.11 4.31
N SER A 19 10.31 0.91 4.26
CA SER A 19 9.07 0.56 3.55
C SER A 19 8.87 1.29 2.22
N TRP A 20 9.67 2.31 1.90
CA TRP A 20 9.44 3.17 0.74
C TRP A 20 9.40 2.40 -0.59
N SER A 21 10.29 1.43 -0.81
CA SER A 21 10.33 0.66 -2.06
C SER A 21 9.08 -0.21 -2.21
N ASP A 22 8.67 -0.87 -1.14
CA ASP A 22 7.50 -1.75 -1.13
C ASP A 22 6.22 -0.94 -1.32
N MET A 23 6.14 0.25 -0.71
CA MET A 23 5.04 1.18 -0.94
C MET A 23 4.99 1.69 -2.38
N LEU A 24 6.13 1.94 -3.04
CA LEU A 24 6.14 2.35 -4.46
C LEU A 24 5.62 1.22 -5.38
N ILE A 25 5.99 -0.02 -5.09
CA ILE A 25 5.49 -1.19 -5.82
C ILE A 25 3.97 -1.33 -5.61
N LEU A 26 3.50 -1.20 -4.36
CA LEU A 26 2.08 -1.24 -4.04
C LEU A 26 1.30 -0.10 -4.72
N ASP A 27 1.84 1.12 -4.71
CA ASP A 27 1.26 2.28 -5.38
C ASP A 27 1.17 2.05 -6.89
N HIS A 28 2.21 1.47 -7.51
CA HIS A 28 2.17 1.10 -8.93
C HIS A 28 1.08 0.07 -9.25
N LEU A 29 0.97 -0.99 -8.45
CA LEU A 29 -0.05 -2.03 -8.61
C LEU A 29 -1.46 -1.46 -8.49
N HIS A 30 -1.70 -0.60 -7.50
CA HIS A 30 -3.00 0.06 -7.32
C HIS A 30 -3.34 0.98 -8.51
N GLN A 31 -2.38 1.78 -8.99
CA GLN A 31 -2.59 2.65 -10.16
C GLN A 31 -2.88 1.84 -11.44
N ARG A 32 -2.18 0.72 -11.64
CA ARG A 32 -2.39 -0.18 -12.78
C ARG A 32 -3.78 -0.83 -12.75
N LEU A 33 -4.21 -1.32 -11.59
CA LEU A 33 -5.47 -2.05 -11.43
C LEU A 33 -6.71 -1.14 -11.45
N HIS A 34 -6.62 0.05 -10.85
CA HIS A 34 -7.81 0.89 -10.62
C HIS A 34 -7.87 2.17 -11.46
N ASN A 35 -6.72 2.70 -11.86
CA ASN A 35 -6.65 4.02 -12.50
C ASN A 35 -6.14 3.96 -13.95
N GLY A 36 -5.97 2.75 -14.50
CA GLY A 36 -5.60 2.55 -15.91
C GLY A 36 -4.21 3.07 -16.24
N LEU A 37 -3.23 2.90 -15.34
CA LEU A 37 -1.85 3.29 -15.60
C LEU A 37 -1.34 2.64 -16.90
N PRO A 38 -0.88 3.42 -17.89
CA PRO A 38 -0.42 2.88 -19.16
C PRO A 38 0.86 2.05 -18.97
N GLU A 39 1.08 1.07 -19.85
CA GLU A 39 2.30 0.24 -19.82
C GLU A 39 3.55 1.05 -20.18
N GLU A 40 3.40 1.98 -21.12
CA GLU A 40 4.47 2.84 -21.59
C GLU A 40 3.96 4.28 -21.72
N ILE A 41 4.84 5.24 -21.40
CA ILE A 41 4.63 6.65 -21.71
C ILE A 41 5.58 7.03 -22.84
N THR A 42 5.05 7.66 -23.89
CA THR A 42 5.87 8.24 -24.96
C THR A 42 6.19 9.68 -24.62
N MET A 43 7.47 9.99 -24.47
CA MET A 43 7.97 11.33 -24.18
C MET A 43 7.95 12.20 -25.45
N SER A 44 8.03 13.52 -25.29
CA SER A 44 8.00 14.50 -26.41
C SER A 44 9.15 14.33 -27.42
N ASN A 45 10.24 13.67 -27.02
CA ASN A 45 11.36 13.34 -27.88
C ASN A 45 11.22 11.97 -28.58
N GLY A 46 10.07 11.29 -28.46
CA GLY A 46 9.80 9.98 -29.05
C GLY A 46 10.31 8.79 -28.24
N GLN A 47 11.00 8.99 -27.11
CA GLN A 47 11.42 7.90 -26.23
C GLN A 47 10.21 7.26 -25.54
N LYS A 48 10.20 5.93 -25.49
CA LYS A 48 9.19 5.17 -24.75
C LYS A 48 9.75 4.76 -23.39
N PHE A 49 8.98 5.01 -22.34
CA PHE A 49 9.36 4.71 -20.97
C PHE A 49 8.40 3.69 -20.38
N SER A 50 8.91 2.51 -20.03
CA SER A 50 8.11 1.44 -19.42
C SER A 50 7.79 1.78 -17.96
N MET A 51 6.50 1.81 -17.62
CA MET A 51 6.05 2.07 -16.25
C MET A 51 6.40 0.92 -15.30
N VAL A 52 6.45 -0.32 -15.81
CA VAL A 52 6.86 -1.48 -15.01
C VAL A 52 8.33 -1.38 -14.61
N ASN A 53 9.21 -0.95 -15.53
CA ASN A 53 10.61 -0.73 -15.21
C ASN A 53 10.81 0.39 -14.18
N LEU A 54 9.95 1.42 -14.19
CA LEU A 54 9.94 2.46 -13.17
C LEU A 54 9.55 1.90 -11.79
N ALA A 55 8.49 1.09 -11.73
CA ALA A 55 8.03 0.45 -10.49
C ALA A 55 9.10 -0.45 -9.86
N LEU A 56 9.86 -1.14 -10.71
CA LEU A 56 10.93 -2.03 -10.31
C LEU A 56 12.26 -1.31 -10.07
N LEU A 57 12.29 0.03 -10.10
CA LEU A 57 13.49 0.84 -9.90
C LEU A 57 14.65 0.43 -10.84
N GLY A 58 14.31 0.00 -12.06
CA GLY A 58 15.26 -0.48 -13.08
C GLY A 58 15.57 -1.97 -13.04
N VAL A 59 15.02 -2.74 -12.10
CA VAL A 59 15.23 -4.19 -11.97
C VAL A 59 14.28 -4.98 -12.88
N SER A 60 14.52 -4.89 -14.19
CA SER A 60 13.60 -5.41 -15.23
C SER A 60 13.39 -6.93 -15.23
N ASN A 61 14.30 -7.71 -14.64
CA ASN A 61 14.15 -9.17 -14.52
C ASN A 61 13.04 -9.59 -13.54
N MET A 62 12.46 -8.66 -12.78
CA MET A 62 11.35 -8.91 -11.85
C MET A 62 9.96 -8.58 -12.45
N ALA A 63 9.90 -8.20 -13.73
CA ALA A 63 8.66 -7.79 -14.40
C ALA A 63 7.60 -8.90 -14.42
N GLU A 64 8.01 -10.14 -14.67
CA GLU A 64 7.09 -11.29 -14.68
C GLU A 64 6.48 -11.53 -13.30
N GLN A 65 7.29 -11.45 -12.25
CA GLN A 65 6.87 -11.61 -10.85
C GLN A 65 5.87 -10.51 -10.47
N LEU A 66 6.12 -9.26 -10.86
CA LEU A 66 5.19 -8.16 -10.63
C LEU A 66 3.85 -8.40 -11.35
N ASN A 67 3.88 -8.90 -12.58
CA ASN A 67 2.67 -9.23 -13.33
C ASN A 67 1.88 -10.38 -12.66
N ILE A 68 2.56 -11.40 -12.14
CA ILE A 68 1.91 -12.48 -11.37
C ILE A 68 1.21 -11.93 -10.13
N VAL A 69 1.88 -11.03 -9.39
CA VAL A 69 1.27 -10.36 -8.23
C VAL A 69 0.06 -9.53 -8.66
N SER A 70 0.18 -8.75 -9.73
CA SER A 70 -0.93 -7.95 -10.27
C SER A 70 -2.14 -8.82 -10.65
N ALA A 71 -1.92 -9.96 -11.29
CA ALA A 71 -2.99 -10.90 -11.67
C ALA A 71 -3.68 -11.48 -10.42
N ARG A 72 -2.91 -11.89 -9.42
CA ARG A 72 -3.46 -12.39 -8.14
C ARG A 72 -4.28 -11.34 -7.40
N LEU A 73 -3.81 -10.09 -7.36
CA LEU A 73 -4.57 -8.99 -6.76
C LEU A 73 -5.90 -8.74 -7.49
N GLN A 74 -5.90 -8.85 -8.82
CA GLN A 74 -7.13 -8.75 -9.61
C GLN A 74 -8.10 -9.90 -9.30
N GLU A 75 -7.63 -11.14 -9.18
CA GLU A 75 -8.44 -12.30 -8.79
C GLU A 75 -9.05 -12.15 -7.40
N LEU A 76 -8.27 -11.59 -6.46
CA LEU A 76 -8.72 -11.29 -5.09
C LEU A 76 -9.65 -10.08 -5.00
N LYS A 77 -9.93 -9.40 -6.11
CA LYS A 77 -10.72 -8.16 -6.17
C LYS A 77 -10.19 -7.08 -5.24
N PHE A 78 -8.86 -6.98 -5.17
CA PHE A 78 -8.14 -5.94 -4.45
C PHE A 78 -8.78 -4.58 -4.67
N ASP A 79 -9.07 -3.84 -3.60
CA ASP A 79 -9.74 -2.55 -3.67
C ASP A 79 -9.02 -1.44 -2.88
N ALA A 80 -9.63 -0.25 -2.84
CA ALA A 80 -9.05 0.92 -2.18
C ALA A 80 -8.85 0.73 -0.66
N VAL A 81 -9.70 -0.07 0.00
CA VAL A 81 -9.58 -0.36 1.43
C VAL A 81 -8.40 -1.29 1.65
N ASP A 82 -8.30 -2.37 0.86
CA ASP A 82 -7.16 -3.29 0.90
C ASP A 82 -5.85 -2.55 0.66
N TYR A 83 -5.83 -1.64 -0.31
CA TYR A 83 -4.68 -0.79 -0.64
C TYR A 83 -4.23 0.07 0.55
N ILE A 84 -5.16 0.76 1.20
CA ILE A 84 -4.86 1.62 2.36
C ILE A 84 -4.35 0.76 3.51
N CYS A 85 -5.02 -0.35 3.83
CA CYS A 85 -4.60 -1.26 4.89
C CYS A 85 -3.21 -1.85 4.66
N LEU A 86 -2.92 -2.36 3.45
CA LEU A 86 -1.60 -2.86 3.11
C LEU A 86 -0.53 -1.77 3.19
N LYS A 87 -0.83 -0.53 2.78
CA LYS A 87 0.10 0.60 2.89
C LYS A 87 0.47 0.89 4.35
N PHE A 88 -0.52 0.87 5.25
CA PHE A 88 -0.27 1.00 6.69
C PHE A 88 0.50 -0.20 7.26
N LEU A 89 0.20 -1.43 6.84
CA LEU A 89 0.93 -2.62 7.30
C LEU A 89 2.40 -2.59 6.85
N LEU A 90 2.68 -2.21 5.59
CA LEU A 90 4.05 -2.05 5.10
C LEU A 90 4.81 -0.95 5.86
N LEU A 91 4.15 0.18 6.11
CA LEU A 91 4.74 1.31 6.81
C LEU A 91 4.99 1.03 8.30
N LEU A 92 4.04 0.40 8.98
CA LEU A 92 4.04 0.17 10.42
C LEU A 92 4.75 -1.14 10.80
N ASN A 93 5.87 -1.45 10.18
CA ASN A 93 6.60 -2.69 10.48
C ASN A 93 7.30 -2.61 11.86
N PRO A 94 6.88 -3.40 12.88
CA PRO A 94 7.48 -3.37 14.21
C PRO A 94 8.90 -3.99 14.23
N GLU A 95 9.25 -4.77 13.21
CA GLU A 95 10.59 -5.35 13.05
C GLU A 95 11.59 -4.35 12.47
N ALA A 96 11.17 -3.11 12.21
CA ALA A 96 12.09 -2.08 11.77
C ALA A 96 13.17 -1.84 12.82
N ARG A 97 14.43 -1.82 12.35
CA ARG A 97 15.59 -1.82 13.25
C ARG A 97 15.58 -0.56 14.11
N THR A 98 15.83 -0.74 15.41
CA THR A 98 16.13 0.34 16.36
C THR A 98 15.02 1.36 16.60
N LEU A 99 13.74 0.97 16.47
CA LEU A 99 12.62 1.83 16.86
C LEU A 99 12.67 2.17 18.35
N SER A 100 12.45 3.44 18.70
CA SER A 100 12.40 3.88 20.08
C SER A 100 11.09 3.48 20.78
N ASN A 101 9.99 3.38 20.03
CA ASN A 101 8.68 3.00 20.53
C ASN A 101 8.06 1.86 19.71
N VAL A 102 8.68 0.67 19.79
CA VAL A 102 8.19 -0.55 19.12
C VAL A 102 6.74 -0.86 19.48
N LYS A 103 6.35 -0.68 20.75
CA LYS A 103 5.00 -0.98 21.22
C LYS A 103 3.93 -0.17 20.48
N LEU A 104 4.13 1.12 20.32
CA LEU A 104 3.18 1.97 19.59
C LEU A 104 3.00 1.51 18.14
N VAL A 105 4.10 1.16 17.47
CA VAL A 105 4.08 0.67 16.08
C VAL A 105 3.38 -0.70 16.01
N ALA A 106 3.69 -1.61 16.92
CA ALA A 106 3.05 -2.93 17.00
C ALA A 106 1.53 -2.82 17.25
N ASP A 107 1.11 -2.00 18.22
CA ASP A 107 -0.31 -1.78 18.51
C ASP A 107 -1.06 -1.19 17.30
N ALA A 108 -0.40 -0.30 16.53
CA ALA A 108 -0.98 0.28 15.32
C ALA A 108 -1.04 -0.74 14.16
N TYR A 109 -0.01 -1.56 14.00
CA TYR A 109 0.02 -2.65 13.03
C TYR A 109 -1.09 -3.67 13.30
N GLU A 110 -1.23 -4.13 14.56
CA GLU A 110 -2.26 -5.09 14.97
C GLU A 110 -3.68 -4.56 14.73
N ARG A 111 -3.93 -3.29 15.08
CA ARG A 111 -5.23 -2.64 14.79
C ARG A 111 -5.53 -2.58 13.30
N THR A 112 -4.53 -2.28 12.48
CA THR A 112 -4.69 -2.24 11.02
C THR A 112 -4.99 -3.64 10.46
N GLN A 113 -4.30 -4.66 10.97
CA GLN A 113 -4.52 -6.05 10.59
C GLN A 113 -5.92 -6.51 11.01
N GLN A 114 -6.36 -6.18 12.22
CA GLN A 114 -7.70 -6.50 12.69
C GLN A 114 -8.77 -5.83 11.82
N ALA A 115 -8.62 -4.55 11.51
CA ALA A 115 -9.53 -3.84 10.62
C ALA A 115 -9.62 -4.48 9.22
N LEU A 116 -8.49 -4.94 8.68
CA LEU A 116 -8.46 -5.66 7.40
C LEU A 116 -9.14 -7.03 7.47
N MET A 117 -9.03 -7.74 8.60
CA MET A 117 -9.68 -9.04 8.80
C MET A 117 -11.19 -8.93 9.05
N GLU A 118 -11.62 -7.86 9.72
CA GLU A 118 -13.03 -7.56 9.96
C GLU A 118 -13.72 -7.00 8.71
N TYR A 119 -12.95 -6.51 7.73
CA TYR A 119 -13.46 -6.06 6.45
C TYR A 119 -14.12 -7.24 5.70
N PRO A 120 -15.44 -7.21 5.42
CA PRO A 120 -16.12 -8.36 4.83
C PRO A 120 -15.69 -8.57 3.36
N PRO A 121 -15.09 -9.72 3.00
CA PRO A 121 -14.54 -9.94 1.66
C PRO A 121 -15.61 -10.18 0.55
N LEU A 122 -16.91 -10.06 0.86
CA LEU A 122 -18.01 -10.57 0.02
C LEU A 122 -19.09 -9.56 -0.36
N LEU A 123 -18.96 -8.28 -0.01
CA LEU A 123 -19.98 -7.31 -0.40
C LEU A 123 -19.76 -6.84 -1.85
N SER A 124 -20.68 -7.27 -2.73
CA SER A 124 -20.83 -6.74 -4.09
C SER A 124 -20.73 -5.20 -4.08
N THR A 125 -20.10 -4.64 -5.11
CA THR A 125 -19.72 -3.21 -5.26
C THR A 125 -20.82 -2.21 -4.91
N THR A 126 -22.09 -2.63 -4.97
CA THR A 126 -23.28 -1.84 -4.63
C THR A 126 -23.50 -1.64 -3.13
N GLN A 127 -23.14 -2.61 -2.28
CA GLN A 127 -23.29 -2.53 -0.82
C GLN A 127 -22.13 -1.75 -0.16
N ARG A 128 -21.00 -1.58 -0.85
CA ARG A 128 -19.79 -0.89 -0.34
C ARG A 128 -19.99 0.60 -0.02
N LYS A 129 -20.84 1.35 -0.75
CA LYS A 129 -21.08 2.78 -0.50
C LYS A 129 -21.87 3.06 0.80
N VAL A 130 -22.62 2.08 1.29
CA VAL A 130 -23.48 2.23 2.48
C VAL A 130 -22.65 2.14 3.76
N TYR A 131 -21.58 1.34 3.78
CA TYR A 131 -20.74 1.16 4.97
C TYR A 131 -19.65 2.23 5.12
N THR A 132 -19.15 2.82 4.02
CA THR A 132 -18.14 3.89 4.10
C THR A 132 -18.67 5.20 4.70
N THR A 133 -19.97 5.45 4.63
CA THR A 133 -20.60 6.61 5.30
C THR A 133 -20.91 6.34 6.77
N ALA A 134 -21.10 5.08 7.16
CA ALA A 134 -21.41 4.71 8.54
C ALA A 134 -20.18 4.81 9.47
N TRP A 135 -18.98 4.48 8.97
CA TRP A 135 -17.74 4.53 9.77
C TRP A 135 -17.11 5.92 9.89
N PHE A 136 -17.50 6.89 9.05
CA PHE A 136 -17.00 8.27 9.15
C PHE A 136 -17.79 9.16 10.12
N ILE A 137 -18.88 8.64 10.71
CA ILE A 137 -19.81 9.42 11.56
C ILE A 137 -19.87 8.87 13.02
N ALA A 138 -19.22 7.74 13.31
CA ALA A 138 -19.09 7.20 14.67
C ALA A 138 -17.66 7.36 15.19
#